data_AF-A0A956KSA8-F1
#
_entry.id   AF-A0A956KSA8-F1
#
_cell.length_a   1.000
_cell.length_b   1.000
_cell.length_c   1.000
_cell.angle_alpha   90.00
_cell.angle_beta   90.00
_cell.angle_gamma   90.00
#
_symmetry.space_group_name_H-M   'P 1'
#
loop_
_entity.id
_entity.type
_entity.pdbx_description
1 polymer ?
#
loop_
_entity_poly.entity_id
_entity_poly.type
_entity_poly.pdbx_seq_one_letter_code
_entity_poly.pdbx_strand_id
1 'polypeptide(L)'
;CVALWEAIVGSNPFSGNEPAARYRSIRGGPKAAVDDRLPNSLRRVLLRGMSFDPHRRFDSMADLATELERPVVAPRRRRVRPAVAATVAALAFLLGWGLLPGSPAIDEAQSDEDLVVRAARTLVASATRRAGEGEPAFADAVAARTLLMKRASAGDPAYCNFGLDVEGLGDAMVEAEEYEQARRAYAMAMRHFIDCGMSVRALDDKKMIARTLALREQGRKAAPIPGDPSVNPGRAPR
;
A
#
# COMPACT_ATOMS: atom_id res chain seq x y z
N CYS A 1 -45.04 29.50 17.06
CA CYS A 1 -43.71 28.84 16.92
C CYS A 1 -43.32 28.01 18.14
N VAL A 2 -43.32 28.56 19.36
CA VAL A 2 -42.98 27.80 20.59
C VAL A 2 -43.90 26.58 20.80
N ALA A 3 -45.22 26.76 20.71
CA ALA A 3 -46.16 25.64 20.84
C ALA A 3 -45.97 24.55 19.78
N LEU A 4 -45.63 24.92 18.54
CA LEU A 4 -45.35 23.96 17.47
C LEU A 4 -44.04 23.20 17.73
N TRP A 5 -43.04 23.88 18.27
CA TRP A 5 -41.80 23.23 18.72
C TRP A 5 -42.08 22.22 19.84
N GLU A 6 -42.84 22.61 20.87
CA GLU A 6 -43.20 21.72 21.98
C GLU A 6 -44.04 20.53 21.52
N ALA A 7 -44.96 20.71 20.57
CA ALA A 7 -45.75 19.63 20.01
C ALA A 7 -44.91 18.58 19.26
N ILE A 8 -43.83 19.01 18.59
CA ILE A 8 -42.97 18.11 17.79
C ILE A 8 -41.85 17.49 18.64
N VAL A 9 -41.19 18.31 19.46
CA VAL A 9 -39.97 17.93 20.20
C VAL A 9 -40.33 17.40 21.60
N GLY A 10 -41.49 17.76 22.13
CA GLY A 10 -41.93 17.37 23.48
C GLY A 10 -41.25 18.15 24.61
N SER A 11 -40.48 19.20 24.31
CA SER A 11 -39.78 20.02 25.31
C SER A 11 -39.76 21.50 24.92
N ASN A 12 -39.61 22.39 25.92
CA ASN A 12 -39.59 23.83 25.70
C ASN A 12 -38.25 24.28 25.07
N PRO A 13 -38.28 25.10 24.00
CA PRO A 13 -37.07 25.57 23.32
C PRO A 13 -36.22 26.54 24.15
N PHE A 14 -36.77 27.14 25.22
CA PHE A 14 -36.09 28.07 26.11
C PHE A 14 -36.01 27.49 27.53
N SER A 15 -34.80 27.44 28.08
CA SER A 15 -34.55 26.86 29.40
C SER A 15 -34.45 27.93 30.50
N GLY A 16 -34.71 27.51 31.74
CA GLY A 16 -34.61 28.36 32.93
C GLY A 16 -35.88 28.34 33.78
N ASN A 17 -35.69 28.07 35.07
CA ASN A 17 -36.75 27.99 36.08
C ASN A 17 -37.01 29.34 36.78
N GLU A 18 -36.16 30.34 36.52
CA GLU A 18 -36.30 31.69 37.05
C GLU A 18 -36.45 32.72 35.90
N PRO A 19 -37.17 33.84 36.10
CA PRO A 19 -37.42 34.84 35.07
C PRO A 19 -36.14 35.35 34.38
N ALA A 20 -35.08 35.64 35.17
CA ALA A 20 -33.81 36.13 34.63
C ALA A 20 -33.06 35.07 33.82
N ALA A 21 -33.11 33.81 34.22
CA ALA A 21 -32.53 32.70 33.48
C ALA A 21 -33.28 32.46 32.16
N ARG A 22 -34.61 32.49 32.19
CA ARG A 22 -35.47 32.34 31.01
C ARG A 22 -35.28 33.49 30.02
N TYR A 23 -35.19 34.73 30.49
CA TYR A 23 -34.91 35.88 29.63
C TYR A 23 -33.55 35.77 28.93
N ARG A 24 -32.51 35.32 29.65
CA ARG A 24 -31.19 35.04 29.05
C ARG A 24 -31.27 33.94 27.99
N SER A 25 -32.06 32.89 28.21
CA SER A 25 -32.29 31.85 27.21
C SER A 25 -33.02 32.39 25.98
N ILE A 26 -34.01 33.27 26.14
CA ILE A 26 -34.73 33.89 25.01
C ILE A 26 -33.79 34.79 24.20
N ARG A 27 -32.98 35.60 24.89
CA ARG A 27 -32.00 36.49 24.26
C ARG A 27 -30.88 35.74 23.54
N GLY A 28 -30.46 34.59 24.09
CA GLY A 28 -29.49 33.69 23.45
C GLY A 28 -30.05 32.89 22.28
N GLY A 29 -31.36 32.94 22.04
CA GLY A 29 -32.06 32.09 21.10
C GLY A 29 -32.29 30.66 21.64
N PRO A 30 -33.16 29.87 20.99
CA PRO A 30 -33.42 28.50 21.38
C PRO A 30 -32.11 27.71 21.48
N LYS A 31 -31.76 27.24 22.69
CA LYS A 31 -30.60 26.37 22.92
C LYS A 31 -30.96 24.93 22.52
N ALA A 32 -31.35 24.76 21.27
CA ALA A 32 -31.57 23.45 20.70
C ALA A 32 -30.20 22.90 20.31
N ALA A 33 -29.66 22.00 21.13
CA ALA A 33 -28.91 20.91 20.53
C ALA A 33 -29.82 20.35 19.42
N VAL A 34 -29.30 20.42 18.21
CA VAL A 34 -29.82 19.90 16.95
C VAL A 34 -30.63 18.62 17.20
N ASP A 35 -31.96 18.72 17.26
CA ASP A 35 -32.79 17.53 17.24
C ASP A 35 -32.95 17.11 15.78
N ASP A 36 -32.32 15.99 15.42
CA ASP A 36 -32.35 15.38 14.08
C ASP A 36 -33.77 15.00 13.65
N ARG A 37 -34.74 15.00 14.59
CA ARG A 37 -36.16 14.78 14.30
C ARG A 37 -36.80 15.89 13.46
N LEU A 38 -36.25 17.10 13.46
CA LEU A 38 -36.77 18.22 12.67
C LEU A 38 -36.07 18.32 11.30
N PRO A 39 -36.80 18.21 10.17
CA PRO A 39 -36.25 18.52 8.86
C PRO A 39 -35.65 19.93 8.82
N ASN A 40 -34.54 20.09 8.10
CA ASN A 40 -33.81 21.37 8.01
C ASN A 40 -34.67 22.55 7.54
N SER A 41 -35.71 22.31 6.72
CA SER A 41 -36.67 23.35 6.31
C SER A 41 -37.50 23.82 7.50
N LEU A 42 -38.17 22.89 8.18
CA LEU A 42 -39.02 23.18 9.33
C LEU A 42 -38.25 23.84 10.47
N ARG A 43 -37.03 23.36 10.74
CA ARG A 43 -36.14 23.97 11.75
C ARG A 43 -35.86 25.44 11.46
N ARG A 44 -35.58 25.80 10.20
CA ARG A 44 -35.32 27.20 9.81
C ARG A 44 -36.55 28.09 10.02
N VAL A 45 -37.73 27.61 9.67
CA VAL A 45 -39.01 28.33 9.86
C VAL A 45 -39.25 28.59 11.35
N LEU A 46 -39.12 27.56 12.18
CA LEU A 46 -39.30 27.66 13.63
C LEU A 46 -38.30 28.62 14.28
N LEU A 47 -37.02 28.54 13.92
CA LEU A 47 -35.98 29.44 14.45
C LEU A 47 -36.22 30.89 14.03
N ARG A 48 -36.62 31.15 12.79
CA ARG A 48 -37.00 32.50 12.33
C ARG A 48 -38.16 33.05 13.15
N GLY A 49 -39.22 32.27 13.30
CA GLY A 49 -40.39 32.67 14.06
C GLY A 49 -40.16 32.82 15.57
N MET A 50 -39.04 32.32 16.10
CA MET A 50 -38.60 32.47 17.49
C MET A 50 -37.42 33.44 17.66
N SER A 51 -37.11 34.25 16.63
CA SER A 51 -36.01 35.22 16.72
C SER A 51 -36.24 36.22 17.85
N PHE A 52 -35.18 36.63 18.55
CA PHE A 52 -35.29 37.66 19.59
C PHE A 52 -35.75 39.00 19.00
N ASP A 53 -35.21 39.34 17.82
CA ASP A 53 -35.55 40.53 17.05
C ASP A 53 -36.94 40.39 16.40
N PRO A 54 -37.92 41.23 16.75
CA PRO A 54 -39.28 41.17 16.20
C PRO A 54 -39.31 41.32 14.67
N HIS A 55 -38.43 42.13 14.08
CA HIS A 55 -38.40 42.37 12.63
C HIS A 55 -37.88 41.17 11.83
N ARG A 56 -37.25 40.19 12.51
CA ARG A 56 -36.79 38.95 11.87
C ARG A 56 -37.84 37.84 11.89
N ARG A 57 -38.97 38.04 12.60
CA ARG A 57 -40.06 37.06 12.70
C ARG A 57 -40.92 37.08 11.42
N PHE A 58 -42.06 36.40 11.48
CA PHE A 58 -43.10 36.52 10.46
C PHE A 58 -44.00 37.70 10.83
N ASP A 59 -44.34 38.53 9.85
CA ASP A 59 -45.18 39.72 10.05
C ASP A 59 -46.63 39.34 10.36
N SER A 60 -47.08 38.19 9.86
CA SER A 60 -48.39 37.62 10.18
C SER A 60 -48.36 36.10 10.38
N MET A 61 -49.43 35.57 10.98
CA MET A 61 -49.65 34.12 11.04
C MET A 61 -49.84 33.47 9.67
N ALA A 62 -50.35 34.23 8.69
CA ALA A 62 -50.54 33.75 7.31
C ALA A 62 -49.19 33.53 6.60
N ASP A 63 -48.20 34.39 6.85
CA ASP A 63 -46.85 34.24 6.32
C ASP A 63 -46.15 33.01 6.90
N LEU A 64 -46.37 32.74 8.19
CA LEU A 64 -45.89 31.52 8.83
C LEU A 64 -46.54 30.26 8.20
N ALA A 65 -47.86 30.26 8.02
CA ALA A 65 -48.57 29.13 7.42
C ALA A 65 -48.08 28.87 5.98
N THR A 66 -47.93 29.92 5.18
CA THR A 66 -47.41 29.83 3.81
C THR A 66 -46.01 29.22 3.78
N GLU A 67 -45.14 29.58 4.72
CA GLU A 67 -43.79 29.01 4.79
C GLU A 67 -43.80 27.55 5.27
N LEU A 68 -44.75 27.16 6.12
CA LEU A 68 -44.92 25.77 6.59
C LEU A 68 -45.51 24.85 5.52
N GLU A 69 -46.40 25.37 4.67
CA GLU A 69 -47.03 24.63 3.56
C GLU A 69 -46.10 24.42 2.36
N ARG A 70 -44.97 25.13 2.31
CA ARG A 70 -43.98 24.93 1.25
C ARG A 70 -43.54 23.48 1.23
N PRO A 71 -43.70 22.77 0.10
CA PRO A 71 -43.35 21.37 0.02
C PRO A 71 -41.89 21.18 0.41
N VAL A 72 -41.62 20.21 1.28
CA VAL A 72 -40.26 19.80 1.63
C VAL A 72 -39.66 19.18 0.38
N VAL A 73 -39.10 20.03 -0.49
CA VAL A 73 -38.26 19.57 -1.59
C VAL A 73 -37.03 18.98 -0.93
N ALA A 74 -37.05 17.65 -0.73
CA ALA A 74 -35.87 16.92 -0.33
C ALA A 74 -34.72 17.42 -1.23
N PRO A 75 -33.58 17.84 -0.65
CA PRO A 75 -32.53 18.42 -1.46
C PRO A 75 -32.23 17.45 -2.59
N ARG A 76 -32.13 18.01 -3.80
CA ARG A 76 -31.80 17.35 -5.08
C ARG A 76 -30.50 16.53 -5.04
N ARG A 77 -29.88 16.39 -3.87
CA ARG A 77 -28.81 15.46 -3.51
C ARG A 77 -29.17 13.98 -3.70
N ARG A 78 -30.46 13.61 -3.80
CA ARG A 78 -30.85 12.24 -4.20
C ARG A 78 -30.80 11.97 -5.72
N ARG A 79 -30.81 13.00 -6.57
CA ARG A 79 -30.71 12.83 -8.05
C ARG A 79 -29.31 13.02 -8.62
N VAL A 80 -28.38 13.60 -7.86
CA VAL A 80 -26.94 13.54 -8.20
C VAL A 80 -26.27 12.27 -7.70
N ARG A 81 -26.91 11.43 -6.89
CA ARG A 81 -26.35 10.12 -6.51
C ARG A 81 -26.08 9.20 -7.70
N PRO A 82 -26.97 9.04 -8.70
CA PRO A 82 -26.61 8.24 -9.88
C PRO A 82 -25.57 8.93 -10.76
N ALA A 83 -25.56 10.26 -10.87
CA ALA A 83 -24.56 10.98 -11.67
C ALA A 83 -23.16 10.97 -11.02
N VAL A 84 -23.10 11.09 -9.69
CA VAL A 84 -21.86 10.97 -8.90
C VAL A 84 -21.43 9.50 -8.84
N ALA A 85 -22.33 8.54 -8.68
CA ALA A 85 -21.98 7.12 -8.76
C ALA A 85 -21.51 6.73 -10.17
N ALA A 86 -22.13 7.26 -11.23
CA ALA A 86 -21.70 7.02 -12.60
C ALA A 86 -20.37 7.71 -12.91
N THR A 87 -20.12 8.92 -12.42
CA THR A 87 -18.82 9.57 -12.57
C THR A 87 -17.75 8.93 -11.72
N VAL A 88 -18.06 8.45 -10.50
CA VAL A 88 -17.13 7.68 -9.66
C VAL A 88 -16.87 6.30 -10.26
N ALA A 89 -17.88 5.63 -10.82
CA ALA A 89 -17.70 4.36 -11.53
C ALA A 89 -16.93 4.56 -12.83
N ALA A 90 -17.18 5.63 -13.59
CA ALA A 90 -16.42 5.98 -14.78
C ALA A 90 -14.99 6.40 -14.44
N LEU A 91 -14.77 7.16 -13.36
CA LEU A 91 -13.45 7.50 -12.85
C LEU A 91 -12.74 6.24 -12.34
N ALA A 92 -13.39 5.37 -11.57
CA ALA A 92 -12.82 4.10 -11.12
C ALA A 92 -12.51 3.17 -12.30
N PHE A 93 -13.35 3.18 -13.33
CA PHE A 93 -13.11 2.46 -14.57
C PHE A 93 -11.92 3.07 -15.32
N LEU A 94 -11.83 4.38 -15.49
CA LEU A 94 -10.70 5.06 -16.14
C LEU A 94 -9.39 4.92 -15.33
N LEU A 95 -9.47 4.95 -14.01
CA LEU A 95 -8.35 4.73 -13.09
C LEU A 95 -7.91 3.26 -13.11
N GLY A 96 -8.84 2.32 -13.16
CA GLY A 96 -8.58 0.88 -13.25
C GLY A 96 -8.15 0.42 -14.65
N TRP A 97 -8.57 1.11 -15.71
CA TRP A 97 -8.22 0.81 -17.11
C TRP A 97 -6.83 1.35 -17.51
N GLY A 98 -6.03 1.86 -16.58
CA GLY A 98 -4.58 2.00 -16.77
C GLY A 98 -4.04 3.40 -17.04
N LEU A 99 -4.67 4.46 -16.53
CA LEU A 99 -4.10 5.82 -16.64
C LEU A 99 -3.16 6.25 -15.48
N LEU A 100 -2.93 5.44 -14.45
CA LEU A 100 -1.86 5.69 -13.48
C LEU A 100 -0.88 4.51 -13.41
N PRO A 101 0.42 4.72 -13.71
CA PRO A 101 1.44 3.74 -13.40
C PRO A 101 1.74 3.79 -11.89
N GLY A 102 1.50 2.68 -11.20
CA GLY A 102 2.16 2.35 -9.93
C GLY A 102 1.28 2.31 -8.69
N SER A 103 0.83 1.10 -8.30
CA SER A 103 1.15 0.40 -7.03
C SER A 103 0.16 -0.75 -6.75
N PRO A 104 0.58 -1.74 -5.93
CA PRO A 104 0.79 -3.13 -6.28
C PRO A 104 -0.50 -3.94 -6.50
N ALA A 105 -0.49 -4.78 -7.53
CA ALA A 105 -1.54 -5.75 -7.80
C ALA A 105 -1.72 -6.70 -6.61
N ILE A 106 -2.97 -6.90 -6.21
CA ILE A 106 -3.39 -8.16 -5.60
C ILE A 106 -3.18 -9.18 -6.72
N ASP A 107 -2.19 -10.06 -6.52
CA ASP A 107 -1.69 -11.00 -7.52
C ASP A 107 -2.70 -12.14 -7.72
N GLU A 108 -3.81 -11.83 -8.39
CA GLU A 108 -4.53 -12.79 -9.24
C GLU A 108 -4.00 -12.64 -10.68
N ALA A 109 -2.68 -12.73 -10.85
CA ALA A 109 -2.16 -13.16 -12.13
C ALA A 109 -2.50 -14.65 -12.29
N GLN A 110 -3.66 -14.94 -12.90
CA GLN A 110 -3.67 -16.02 -13.88
C GLN A 110 -2.64 -15.63 -14.96
N SER A 111 -1.36 -15.88 -14.67
CA SER A 111 -0.32 -15.65 -15.64
C SER A 111 -0.49 -16.69 -16.73
N ASP A 112 -0.80 -16.21 -17.93
CA ASP A 112 -0.62 -16.90 -19.21
C ASP A 112 0.89 -17.13 -19.47
N GLU A 113 1.65 -17.42 -18.41
CA GLU A 113 3.08 -17.61 -18.41
C GLU A 113 3.34 -19.07 -18.77
N ASP A 114 4.18 -19.27 -19.77
CA ASP A 114 4.55 -20.60 -20.24
C ASP A 114 5.02 -21.47 -19.06
N LEU A 115 4.49 -22.69 -18.98
CA LEU A 115 4.77 -23.63 -17.90
C LEU A 115 6.27 -23.84 -17.67
N VAL A 116 7.08 -23.81 -18.74
CA VAL A 116 8.54 -23.98 -18.66
C VAL A 116 9.20 -22.75 -18.00
N VAL A 117 8.71 -21.55 -18.31
CA VAL A 117 9.19 -20.31 -17.67
C VAL A 117 8.85 -20.34 -16.18
N ARG A 118 7.61 -20.71 -15.83
CA ARG A 118 7.17 -20.86 -14.43
C ARG A 118 8.02 -21.92 -13.70
N ALA A 119 8.29 -23.06 -14.35
CA ALA A 119 9.15 -24.10 -13.79
C ALA A 119 10.59 -23.60 -13.55
N ALA A 120 11.17 -22.85 -14.48
CA ALA A 120 12.49 -22.27 -14.31
C ALA A 120 12.55 -21.28 -13.13
N ARG A 121 11.58 -20.36 -13.02
CA ARG A 121 11.50 -19.40 -11.90
C ARG A 121 11.32 -20.10 -10.56
N THR A 122 10.45 -21.11 -10.50
CA THR A 122 10.21 -21.88 -9.27
C THR A 122 11.44 -22.68 -8.81
N LEU A 123 12.23 -23.20 -9.74
CA LEU A 123 13.52 -23.84 -9.43
C LEU A 123 14.54 -22.86 -8.83
N VAL A 124 14.64 -21.64 -9.35
CA VAL A 124 15.50 -20.63 -8.72
C VAL A 124 14.97 -20.23 -7.35
N ALA A 125 13.66 -20.04 -7.22
CA ALA A 125 13.06 -19.69 -5.93
C ALA A 125 13.26 -20.78 -4.86
N SER A 126 13.17 -22.07 -5.22
CA SER A 126 13.49 -23.16 -4.29
C SER A 126 14.99 -23.20 -3.97
N ALA A 127 15.84 -22.98 -4.97
CA ALA A 127 17.29 -22.87 -4.79
C ALA A 127 17.67 -21.73 -3.83
N THR A 128 17.01 -20.57 -3.91
CA THR A 128 17.26 -19.43 -3.02
C THR A 128 16.95 -19.77 -1.57
N ARG A 129 15.85 -20.49 -1.31
CA ARG A 129 15.52 -20.94 0.06
C ARG A 129 16.57 -21.90 0.62
N ARG A 130 16.97 -22.91 -0.16
CA ARG A 130 17.99 -23.88 0.25
C ARG A 130 19.37 -23.25 0.41
N ALA A 131 19.71 -22.28 -0.44
CA ALA A 131 20.95 -21.51 -0.30
C ALA A 131 21.00 -20.77 1.03
N GLY A 132 19.88 -20.16 1.47
CA GLY A 132 19.79 -19.52 2.79
C GLY A 132 19.94 -20.49 3.97
N GLU A 133 19.73 -21.79 3.75
CA GLU A 133 19.96 -22.86 4.72
C GLU A 133 21.41 -23.41 4.67
N GLY A 134 22.26 -22.84 3.81
CA GLY A 134 23.65 -23.28 3.61
C GLY A 134 23.82 -24.46 2.66
N GLU A 135 22.77 -24.85 1.94
CA GLU A 135 22.89 -25.91 0.93
C GLU A 135 23.44 -25.37 -0.40
N PRO A 136 24.25 -26.17 -1.12
CA PRO A 136 24.65 -25.83 -2.48
C PRO A 136 23.43 -25.83 -3.41
N ALA A 137 23.22 -24.69 -4.06
CA ALA A 137 22.01 -24.46 -4.88
C ALA A 137 22.30 -23.80 -6.24
N PHE A 138 23.56 -23.45 -6.53
CA PHE A 138 23.90 -22.80 -7.81
C PHE A 138 23.64 -23.69 -9.04
N ALA A 139 23.76 -25.01 -8.89
CA ALA A 139 23.47 -25.96 -9.97
C ALA A 139 22.01 -25.88 -10.46
N ASP A 140 21.07 -25.62 -9.56
CA ASP A 140 19.66 -25.45 -9.89
C ASP A 140 19.43 -24.22 -10.75
N ALA A 141 20.13 -23.10 -10.47
CA ALA A 141 20.06 -21.91 -11.31
C ALA A 141 20.59 -22.16 -12.72
N VAL A 142 21.64 -22.99 -12.87
CA VAL A 142 22.13 -23.40 -14.18
C VAL A 142 21.06 -24.22 -14.92
N ALA A 143 20.46 -25.21 -14.25
CA ALA A 143 19.41 -26.04 -14.84
C ALA A 143 18.17 -25.23 -15.22
N ALA A 144 17.72 -24.34 -14.33
CA ALA A 144 16.62 -23.43 -14.54
C ALA A 144 16.87 -22.50 -15.74
N ARG A 145 18.09 -21.96 -15.86
CA ARG A 145 18.48 -21.14 -17.01
C ARG A 145 18.40 -21.94 -18.31
N THR A 146 18.87 -23.19 -18.32
CA THR A 146 18.78 -24.06 -19.51
C THR A 146 17.33 -24.31 -19.92
N LEU A 147 16.41 -24.48 -18.95
CA LEU A 147 14.98 -24.62 -19.24
C LEU A 147 14.37 -23.33 -19.78
N LEU A 148 14.65 -22.20 -19.12
CA LEU A 148 14.16 -20.88 -19.52
C LEU A 148 14.55 -20.55 -20.96
N MET A 149 15.82 -20.77 -21.33
CA MET A 149 16.36 -20.48 -22.65
C MET A 149 15.69 -21.25 -23.79
N LYS A 150 14.89 -22.28 -23.49
CA LYS A 150 14.07 -22.95 -24.51
C LYS A 150 12.91 -22.08 -24.95
N ARG A 151 12.40 -21.20 -24.09
CA ARG A 151 11.15 -20.44 -24.29
C ARG A 151 11.31 -18.93 -24.28
N ALA A 152 12.31 -18.41 -23.57
CA ALA A 152 12.60 -16.98 -23.48
C ALA A 152 14.06 -16.71 -23.89
N SER A 153 14.31 -15.58 -24.53
CA SER A 153 15.64 -15.17 -25.01
C SER A 153 15.95 -13.73 -24.59
N ALA A 154 17.14 -13.24 -24.96
CA ALA A 154 17.58 -11.88 -24.62
C ALA A 154 16.54 -10.82 -25.02
N GLY A 155 16.19 -9.95 -24.07
CA GLY A 155 15.17 -8.92 -24.22
C GLY A 155 13.74 -9.36 -23.85
N ASP A 156 13.47 -10.66 -23.69
CA ASP A 156 12.19 -11.16 -23.17
C ASP A 156 12.07 -10.82 -21.67
N PRO A 157 10.93 -10.26 -21.21
CA PRO A 157 10.68 -10.02 -19.79
C PRO A 157 10.97 -11.22 -18.89
N ALA A 158 10.63 -12.45 -19.32
CA ALA A 158 10.91 -13.66 -18.55
C ALA A 158 12.41 -13.93 -18.40
N TYR A 159 13.19 -13.69 -19.47
CA TYR A 159 14.64 -13.82 -19.45
C TYR A 159 15.29 -12.76 -18.57
N CYS A 160 14.81 -11.52 -18.62
CA CYS A 160 15.34 -10.42 -17.82
C CYS A 160 15.00 -10.57 -16.34
N ASN A 161 13.75 -10.93 -16.02
CA ASN A 161 13.31 -11.16 -14.63
C ASN A 161 14.02 -12.35 -14.00
N PHE A 162 14.37 -13.38 -14.78
CA PHE A 162 15.22 -14.47 -14.28
C PHE A 162 16.58 -13.97 -13.80
N GLY A 163 17.17 -12.96 -14.46
CA GLY A 163 18.40 -12.33 -14.02
C GLY A 163 18.29 -11.73 -12.61
N LEU A 164 17.15 -11.11 -12.29
CA LEU A 164 16.85 -10.57 -10.96
C LEU A 164 16.69 -11.69 -9.92
N ASP A 165 16.03 -12.80 -10.28
CA ASP A 165 15.88 -13.94 -9.37
C ASP A 165 17.25 -14.56 -9.02
N VAL A 166 18.16 -14.64 -9.99
CA VAL A 166 19.52 -15.14 -9.80
C VAL A 166 20.39 -14.17 -8.98
N GLU A 167 20.16 -12.86 -9.07
CA GLU A 167 20.79 -11.90 -8.15
C GLU A 167 20.37 -12.18 -6.71
N GLY A 168 19.08 -12.39 -6.45
CA GLY A 168 18.56 -12.75 -5.13
C GLY A 168 19.11 -14.08 -4.61
N LEU A 169 19.31 -15.07 -5.49
CA LEU A 169 20.02 -16.31 -5.14
C LEU A 169 21.46 -16.03 -4.69
N GLY A 170 22.16 -15.14 -5.40
CA GLY A 170 23.51 -14.72 -5.02
C GLY A 170 23.55 -14.06 -3.65
N ASP A 171 22.58 -13.19 -3.35
CA ASP A 171 22.45 -12.53 -2.05
C ASP A 171 22.23 -13.55 -0.92
N ALA A 172 21.34 -14.53 -1.11
CA ALA A 172 21.13 -15.61 -0.13
C ALA A 172 22.40 -16.46 0.10
N MET A 173 23.19 -16.71 -0.95
CA MET A 173 24.47 -17.41 -0.80
C MET A 173 25.51 -16.59 -0.02
N VAL A 174 25.52 -15.26 -0.14
CA VAL A 174 26.40 -14.41 0.68
C VAL A 174 26.00 -14.49 2.15
N GLU A 175 24.70 -14.47 2.45
CA GLU A 175 24.18 -14.60 3.82
C GLU A 175 24.57 -15.94 4.46
N ALA A 176 24.61 -17.00 3.65
CA ALA A 176 25.04 -18.34 4.09
C ALA A 176 26.57 -18.56 4.07
N GLU A 177 27.37 -17.51 3.89
CA GLU A 177 28.83 -17.57 3.75
C GLU A 177 29.35 -18.44 2.57
N GLU A 178 28.51 -18.74 1.58
CA GLU A 178 28.83 -19.53 0.38
C GLU A 178 29.37 -18.63 -0.75
N TYR A 179 30.45 -17.91 -0.49
CA TYR A 179 30.92 -16.79 -1.31
C TYR A 179 31.33 -17.16 -2.74
N GLU A 180 31.91 -18.35 -2.97
CA GLU A 180 32.24 -18.79 -4.33
C GLU A 180 30.99 -19.09 -5.17
N GLN A 181 29.93 -19.64 -4.55
CA GLN A 181 28.66 -19.86 -5.22
C GLN A 181 27.99 -18.52 -5.52
N ALA A 182 27.96 -17.60 -4.55
CA ALA A 182 27.44 -16.25 -4.73
C ALA A 182 28.10 -15.52 -5.90
N ARG A 183 29.45 -15.58 -5.99
CA ARG A 183 30.21 -14.97 -7.08
C ARG A 183 29.79 -15.51 -8.46
N ARG A 184 29.51 -16.82 -8.56
CA ARG A 184 29.03 -17.45 -9.80
C ARG A 184 27.60 -17.04 -10.13
N ALA A 185 26.72 -16.93 -9.12
CA ALA A 185 25.37 -16.42 -9.27
C ALA A 185 25.37 -14.98 -9.80
N TYR A 186 26.14 -14.07 -9.20
CA TYR A 186 26.25 -12.70 -9.70
C TYR A 186 26.80 -12.63 -11.12
N ALA A 187 27.81 -13.44 -11.47
CA ALA A 187 28.31 -13.50 -12.84
C ALA A 187 27.23 -13.96 -13.85
N MET A 188 26.37 -14.90 -13.46
CA MET A 188 25.22 -15.31 -14.25
C MET A 188 24.19 -14.17 -14.38
N ALA A 189 23.80 -13.54 -13.28
CA ALA A 189 22.86 -12.41 -13.28
C ALA A 189 23.36 -11.25 -14.15
N MET A 190 24.65 -10.90 -14.05
CA MET A 190 25.28 -9.87 -14.89
C MET A 190 25.10 -10.15 -16.38
N ARG A 191 25.17 -11.43 -16.80
CA ARG A 191 24.98 -11.77 -18.21
C ARG A 191 23.54 -11.48 -18.66
N HIS A 192 22.54 -11.83 -17.85
CA HIS A 192 21.15 -11.49 -18.12
C HIS A 192 20.94 -9.98 -18.19
N PHE A 193 21.54 -9.23 -17.25
CA PHE A 193 21.43 -7.77 -17.23
C PHE A 193 22.04 -7.12 -18.48
N ILE A 194 23.22 -7.57 -18.93
CA ILE A 194 23.86 -7.08 -20.17
C ILE A 194 22.95 -7.34 -21.37
N ASP A 195 22.47 -8.57 -21.50
CA ASP A 195 21.60 -9.00 -22.61
C ASP A 195 20.25 -8.24 -22.59
N CYS A 196 19.84 -7.69 -21.44
CA CYS A 196 18.62 -6.89 -21.24
C CYS A 196 18.85 -5.36 -21.18
N GLY A 197 20.08 -4.88 -21.41
CA GLY A 197 20.40 -3.45 -21.36
C GLY A 197 20.32 -2.81 -19.96
N MET A 198 20.38 -3.61 -18.89
CA MET A 198 20.34 -3.16 -17.50
C MET A 198 21.75 -2.83 -16.97
N SER A 199 21.82 -1.93 -15.98
CA SER A 199 23.08 -1.55 -15.34
C SER A 199 23.67 -2.71 -14.52
N VAL A 200 24.93 -3.07 -14.79
CA VAL A 200 25.65 -4.13 -14.06
C VAL A 200 26.55 -3.64 -12.93
N ARG A 201 26.62 -2.33 -12.67
CA ARG A 201 27.57 -1.77 -11.70
C ARG A 201 27.40 -2.39 -10.29
N ALA A 202 26.16 -2.44 -9.81
CA ALA A 202 25.86 -3.00 -8.49
C ALA A 202 26.20 -4.50 -8.41
N LEU A 203 25.91 -5.27 -9.46
CA LEU A 203 26.26 -6.70 -9.54
C LEU A 203 27.77 -6.92 -9.61
N ASP A 204 28.51 -6.06 -10.29
CA ASP A 204 29.97 -6.14 -10.36
C ASP A 204 30.59 -5.88 -8.97
N ASP A 205 30.09 -4.88 -8.25
CA ASP A 205 30.47 -4.60 -6.86
C ASP A 205 30.18 -5.79 -5.95
N LYS A 206 28.96 -6.34 -5.98
CA LYS A 206 28.56 -7.54 -5.23
C LYS A 206 29.48 -8.73 -5.54
N LYS A 207 29.78 -8.99 -6.81
CA LYS A 207 30.67 -10.06 -7.25
C LYS A 207 32.10 -9.86 -6.75
N MET A 208 32.61 -8.64 -6.77
CA MET A 208 33.95 -8.31 -6.26
C MET A 208 34.04 -8.50 -4.74
N ILE A 209 33.02 -8.08 -4.00
CA ILE A 209 32.92 -8.30 -2.55
C ILE A 209 32.91 -9.81 -2.25
N ALA A 210 32.06 -10.59 -2.93
CA ALA A 210 32.01 -12.05 -2.76
C ALA A 210 33.37 -12.70 -3.04
N ARG A 211 34.08 -12.26 -4.09
CA ARG A 211 35.45 -12.74 -4.38
C ARG A 211 36.41 -12.46 -3.22
N THR A 212 36.39 -11.25 -2.66
CA THR A 212 37.27 -10.89 -1.54
C THR A 212 36.96 -11.73 -0.30
N LEU A 213 35.69 -11.99 -0.02
CA LEU A 213 35.27 -12.83 1.11
C LEU A 213 35.68 -14.29 0.94
N ALA A 214 35.51 -14.85 -0.26
CA ALA A 214 35.98 -16.20 -0.58
C ALA A 214 37.49 -16.38 -0.35
N LEU A 215 38.31 -15.40 -0.79
CA LEU A 215 39.76 -15.45 -0.57
C LEU A 215 40.13 -15.38 0.93
N ARG A 216 39.41 -14.58 1.72
CA ARG A 216 39.61 -14.51 3.18
C ARG A 216 39.26 -15.82 3.86
N GLU A 217 38.18 -16.46 3.44
CA GLU A 217 37.75 -17.76 3.96
C GLU A 217 38.78 -18.86 3.63
N GLN A 218 39.28 -18.90 2.40
CA GLN A 218 40.36 -19.81 2.01
C GLN A 218 41.64 -19.57 2.83
N GLY A 219 42.03 -18.30 3.03
CA GLY A 219 43.16 -17.95 3.87
C GLY A 219 42.99 -18.38 5.34
N ARG A 220 41.76 -18.26 5.88
CA ARG A 220 41.42 -18.74 7.23
C ARG A 220 41.55 -20.26 7.35
N LYS A 221 41.09 -21.01 6.34
CA LYS A 221 41.20 -22.47 6.29
C LYS A 221 42.65 -22.94 6.11
N ALA A 222 43.49 -22.15 5.45
CA ALA A 222 44.91 -22.44 5.23
C ALA A 222 45.82 -22.03 6.41
N ALA A 223 45.32 -21.26 7.39
CA ALA A 223 46.10 -20.86 8.55
C ALA A 223 46.45 -22.09 9.42
N PRO A 224 47.71 -22.27 9.84
CA PRO A 224 48.10 -23.39 10.72
C PRO A 224 47.27 -23.39 12.01
N ILE A 225 46.77 -24.55 12.42
CA ILE A 225 46.06 -24.70 13.70
C ILE A 225 47.07 -24.41 14.81
N PRO A 226 46.80 -23.44 15.71
CA PRO A 226 47.67 -23.18 16.85
C PRO A 226 47.77 -24.45 17.70
N GLY A 227 48.95 -25.08 17.74
CA GLY A 227 49.19 -26.30 18.49
C GLY A 227 49.35 -27.58 17.66
N ASP A 228 49.45 -27.51 16.33
CA ASP A 228 49.85 -28.67 15.51
C ASP A 228 51.32 -29.06 15.81
N PRO A 229 51.59 -30.23 16.42
CA PRO A 229 52.94 -30.67 16.79
C PRO A 229 53.81 -31.01 15.56
N SER A 230 53.27 -31.01 14.34
CA SER A 230 54.02 -31.26 13.11
C SER A 230 54.85 -30.06 12.62
N VAL A 231 54.58 -28.85 13.12
CA VAL A 231 55.36 -27.65 12.81
C VAL A 231 56.51 -27.52 13.80
N ASN A 232 57.60 -28.26 13.57
CA ASN A 232 58.83 -28.15 14.35
C ASN A 232 59.62 -26.89 13.91
N PRO A 233 59.78 -25.85 14.75
CA PRO A 233 60.52 -24.64 14.39
C PRO A 233 62.05 -24.84 14.33
N GLY A 234 62.56 -26.06 14.45
CA GLY A 234 63.96 -26.35 14.78
C GLY A 234 64.87 -26.91 13.68
N ARG A 235 64.55 -26.82 12.38
CA ARG A 235 65.47 -27.34 11.33
C ARG A 235 65.97 -26.25 10.38
N ALA A 236 66.99 -25.52 10.82
CA ALA A 236 67.84 -24.76 9.90
C ALA A 236 68.66 -25.75 9.03
N PRO A 237 68.73 -25.56 7.70
CA PRO A 237 69.60 -26.36 6.86
C PRO A 237 71.06 -26.01 7.14
N ARG A 238 71.88 -27.04 7.39
CA ARG A 238 73.34 -26.96 7.34
C ARG A 238 73.82 -27.13 5.90
#